data_AF-A0A7J8QRK9-F1
#
_entry.id   AF-A0A7J8QRK9-F1
#
_cell.length_a   1.000
_cell.length_b   1.000
_cell.length_c   1.000
_cell.angle_alpha   90.00
_cell.angle_beta   90.00
_cell.angle_gamma   90.00
#
_symmetry.space_group_name_H-M   'P 1'
#
loop_
_entity.id
_entity.type
_entity.pdbx_description
1 polymer ?
#
loop_
_entity_poly.entity_id
_entity_poly.type
_entity_poly.pdbx_seq_one_letter_code
_entity_poly.pdbx_strand_id
1 'polypeptide(L)'
;MTFGEQNTEKEGHEMLSYAFEHGINALDTAEHYPFPMKKETSGRTDLYIASWLKSQPRDKVILATKVCGYSERSAHLRDNAKVLRVDAVNIRESVEKSLKRLNTDYIDLLQIHWPDRYVPLFGEYFYDSSKWRPSIPFVEQLKALQEVIDEGKVRYIGVSNETSYGVMEFVHAARVEGLSKIVSIQNSYSLLVRRFE
;
A
#
# COMPACT_ATOMS: atom_id res chain seq x y z
N MET A 1 11.24 -3.87 -1.44
CA MET A 1 11.86 -2.74 -2.16
C MET A 1 13.11 -2.29 -1.42
N THR A 2 14.14 -1.87 -2.13
CA THR A 2 15.53 -1.73 -1.61
C THR A 2 16.05 -0.29 -1.54
N PHE A 3 15.32 0.68 -2.10
CA PHE A 3 15.72 2.09 -2.19
C PHE A 3 15.72 2.77 -0.82
N GLY A 4 16.89 3.19 -0.34
CA GLY A 4 17.08 3.81 0.97
C GLY A 4 17.64 2.88 2.05
N GLU A 5 17.96 1.63 1.67
CA GLU A 5 18.66 0.66 2.52
C GLU A 5 19.78 -0.04 1.74
N GLN A 6 19.45 -0.90 0.77
CA GLN A 6 20.47 -1.60 -0.04
C GLN A 6 20.91 -0.77 -1.24
N ASN A 7 20.04 0.07 -1.77
CA ASN A 7 20.36 0.99 -2.87
C ASN A 7 20.38 2.43 -2.36
N THR A 8 21.39 3.17 -2.82
CA THR A 8 21.49 4.62 -2.67
C THR A 8 20.43 5.35 -3.49
N GLU A 9 20.22 6.64 -3.20
CA GLU A 9 19.29 7.47 -3.97
C GLU A 9 19.66 7.52 -5.45
N LYS A 10 20.96 7.67 -5.75
CA LYS A 10 21.47 7.70 -7.13
C LYS A 10 21.15 6.40 -7.88
N GLU A 11 21.42 5.24 -7.29
CA GLU A 11 21.10 3.94 -7.91
C GLU A 11 19.59 3.76 -8.10
N GLY A 12 18.79 4.21 -7.12
CA GLY A 12 17.33 4.24 -7.26
C GLY A 12 16.87 5.09 -8.45
N HIS A 13 17.45 6.29 -8.62
CA HIS A 13 17.15 7.17 -9.75
C HIS A 13 17.57 6.55 -11.08
N GLU A 14 18.75 5.94 -11.16
CA GLU A 14 19.22 5.25 -12.37
C GLU A 14 18.25 4.13 -12.78
N MET A 15 17.79 3.31 -11.82
CA MET A 15 16.81 2.26 -12.11
C MET A 15 15.44 2.82 -12.54
N LEU A 16 14.96 3.86 -11.87
CA LEU A 16 13.68 4.51 -12.18
C LEU A 16 13.70 5.16 -13.57
N SER A 17 14.76 5.92 -13.89
CA SER A 17 14.93 6.55 -15.20
C SER A 17 15.04 5.51 -16.30
N TYR A 18 15.86 4.46 -16.10
CA TYR A 18 16.00 3.39 -17.07
C TYR A 18 14.64 2.72 -17.36
N ALA A 19 13.88 2.37 -16.31
CA ALA A 19 12.55 1.78 -16.47
C ALA A 19 11.60 2.69 -17.26
N PHE A 20 11.56 3.98 -16.90
CA PHE A 20 10.67 4.97 -17.51
C PHE A 20 11.01 5.24 -18.98
N GLU A 21 12.30 5.36 -19.31
CA GLU A 21 12.80 5.51 -20.69
C GLU A 21 12.44 4.30 -21.59
N HIS A 22 12.25 3.12 -21.00
CA HIS A 22 11.81 1.91 -21.69
C HIS A 22 10.29 1.69 -21.64
N GLY A 23 9.52 2.72 -21.27
CA GLY A 23 8.06 2.73 -21.34
C GLY A 23 7.35 2.16 -20.11
N ILE A 24 8.06 1.80 -19.04
CA ILE A 24 7.42 1.44 -17.77
C ILE A 24 6.90 2.71 -17.11
N ASN A 25 5.60 2.80 -16.88
CA ASN A 25 4.98 3.95 -16.24
C ASN A 25 4.39 3.66 -14.85
N ALA A 26 4.35 2.40 -14.42
CA ALA A 26 3.83 2.01 -13.11
C ALA A 26 4.96 1.89 -12.08
N LEU A 27 4.89 2.72 -11.04
CA LEU A 27 5.82 2.73 -9.92
C LEU A 27 5.08 2.28 -8.66
N ASP A 28 5.65 1.33 -7.93
CA ASP A 28 5.12 0.85 -6.66
C ASP A 28 6.07 1.20 -5.49
N THR A 29 5.53 1.76 -4.40
CA THR A 29 6.21 2.01 -3.13
C THR A 29 5.30 1.62 -1.96
N ALA A 30 5.69 1.88 -0.71
CA ALA A 30 4.86 1.73 0.47
C ALA A 30 5.39 2.63 1.59
N GLU A 31 4.51 3.06 2.50
CA GLU A 31 4.90 3.95 3.60
C GLU A 31 6.00 3.39 4.53
N HIS A 32 6.16 2.07 4.55
CA HIS A 32 7.08 1.35 5.41
C HIS A 32 8.37 0.94 4.72
N TYR A 33 8.49 1.15 3.41
CA TYR A 33 9.70 0.84 2.67
C TYR A 33 10.85 1.79 3.05
N PRO A 34 12.09 1.29 3.06
CA PRO A 34 12.61 0.05 2.45
C PRO A 34 12.55 -1.21 3.34
N PHE A 35 12.92 -2.36 2.75
CA PHE A 35 13.14 -3.63 3.48
C PHE A 35 14.64 -3.88 3.73
N PRO A 36 15.04 -4.46 4.87
CA PRO A 36 14.23 -4.82 6.05
C PRO A 36 13.58 -3.61 6.71
N MET A 37 12.35 -3.80 7.18
CA MET A 37 11.53 -2.74 7.77
C MET A 37 12.11 -2.31 9.13
N LYS A 38 12.58 -1.06 9.21
CA LYS A 38 13.13 -0.44 10.43
C LYS A 38 12.53 0.95 10.63
N LYS A 39 12.44 1.39 11.88
CA LYS A 39 11.89 2.71 12.23
C LYS A 39 12.72 3.85 11.63
N GLU A 40 14.05 3.68 11.59
CA GLU A 40 15.01 4.71 11.17
C GLU A 40 15.05 4.93 9.65
N THR A 41 14.58 3.93 8.89
CA THR A 41 14.62 3.93 7.42
C THR A 41 13.23 4.02 6.79
N SER A 42 12.17 3.77 7.54
CA SER A 42 10.79 3.85 7.08
C SER A 42 10.47 5.16 6.35
N GLY A 43 9.88 5.05 5.16
CA GLY A 43 9.52 6.16 4.29
C GLY A 43 10.66 6.71 3.43
N ARG A 44 11.91 6.22 3.54
CA ARG A 44 13.01 6.70 2.69
C ARG A 44 12.80 6.41 1.21
N THR A 45 12.15 5.29 0.88
CA THR A 45 11.82 4.97 -0.51
C THR A 45 10.94 6.05 -1.13
N ASP A 46 9.92 6.54 -0.41
CA ASP A 46 9.07 7.64 -0.88
C ASP A 46 9.90 8.92 -1.12
N LEU A 47 10.86 9.23 -0.24
CA LEU A 47 11.73 10.42 -0.40
C LEU A 47 12.61 10.34 -1.65
N TYR A 48 13.16 9.16 -1.96
CA TYR A 48 13.98 8.94 -3.15
C TYR A 48 13.15 9.02 -4.43
N ILE A 49 11.92 8.50 -4.40
CA ILE A 49 10.98 8.62 -5.50
C ILE A 49 10.57 10.09 -5.69
N ALA A 50 10.32 10.82 -4.60
CA ALA A 50 9.94 12.23 -4.65
C ALA A 50 11.00 13.10 -5.33
N SER A 51 12.28 12.88 -5.03
CA SER A 51 13.37 13.62 -5.64
C SER A 51 13.52 13.30 -7.13
N TRP A 52 13.33 12.04 -7.53
CA TRP A 52 13.29 11.62 -8.93
C TRP A 52 12.10 12.23 -9.69
N LEU A 53 10.90 12.23 -9.08
CA LEU A 53 9.67 12.73 -9.69
C LEU A 53 9.74 14.22 -10.06
N LYS A 54 10.62 15.02 -9.45
CA LYS A 54 10.79 16.45 -9.77
C LYS A 54 11.17 16.72 -11.23
N SER A 55 11.85 15.78 -11.88
CA SER A 55 12.26 15.89 -13.29
C SER A 55 11.31 15.15 -14.24
N GLN A 56 10.23 14.57 -13.74
CA GLN A 56 9.31 13.75 -14.52
C GLN A 56 7.96 14.44 -14.71
N PRO A 57 7.30 14.24 -15.86
CA PRO A 57 5.90 14.63 -16.02
C PRO A 57 5.04 13.72 -15.11
N ARG A 58 4.57 14.26 -13.98
CA ARG A 58 3.86 13.51 -12.93
C ARG A 58 2.65 12.74 -13.48
N ASP A 59 1.94 13.27 -14.46
CA ASP A 59 0.77 12.66 -15.11
C ASP A 59 1.12 11.44 -15.99
N LYS A 60 2.40 11.25 -16.34
CA LYS A 60 2.89 10.07 -17.07
C LYS A 60 3.32 8.92 -16.16
N VAL A 61 3.40 9.15 -14.84
CA VAL A 61 3.76 8.14 -13.86
C VAL A 61 2.52 7.70 -13.11
N ILE A 62 2.20 6.41 -13.13
CA ILE A 62 1.19 5.79 -12.28
C ILE A 62 1.89 5.46 -10.96
N LEU A 63 1.68 6.29 -9.95
CA LEU A 63 2.30 6.14 -8.64
C LEU A 63 1.37 5.37 -7.70
N ALA A 64 1.77 4.15 -7.36
CA ALA A 64 1.12 3.31 -6.37
C ALA A 64 1.87 3.34 -5.04
N THR A 65 1.14 3.51 -3.93
CA THR A 65 1.69 3.34 -2.57
C THR A 65 0.75 2.50 -1.73
N LYS A 66 1.15 2.21 -0.49
CA LYS A 66 0.42 1.29 0.38
C LYS A 66 0.30 1.82 1.79
N VAL A 67 -0.89 1.63 2.36
CA VAL A 67 -1.18 1.75 3.78
C VAL A 67 -0.99 0.39 4.43
N CYS A 68 -0.21 0.31 5.50
CA CYS A 68 0.03 -0.93 6.24
C CYS A 68 -1.26 -1.44 6.89
N GLY A 69 -1.46 -2.75 6.84
CA GLY A 69 -2.53 -3.41 7.55
C GLY A 69 -2.24 -3.59 9.04
N TYR A 70 -2.91 -4.56 9.64
CA TYR A 70 -2.73 -4.87 11.06
C TYR A 70 -1.26 -5.12 11.41
N SER A 71 -0.72 -4.37 12.35
CA SER A 71 0.64 -4.59 12.85
C SER A 71 0.84 -3.98 14.23
N GLU A 72 1.26 -4.80 15.19
CA GLU A 72 1.73 -4.36 16.51
C GLU A 72 3.19 -3.88 16.46
N ARG A 73 3.96 -4.35 15.47
CA ARG A 73 5.40 -4.05 15.34
C ARG A 73 5.67 -2.76 14.58
N SER A 74 4.67 -2.25 13.86
CA SER A 74 4.78 -1.07 12.99
C SER A 74 3.99 0.11 13.51
N ALA A 75 3.55 0.08 14.76
CA ALA A 75 2.77 1.16 15.38
C ALA A 75 3.43 2.54 15.26
N HIS A 76 4.76 2.59 15.20
CA HIS A 76 5.55 3.81 15.01
C HIS A 76 5.29 4.57 13.68
N LEU A 77 4.57 3.97 12.72
CA LEU A 77 4.17 4.65 11.49
C LEU A 77 3.02 5.65 11.71
N ARG A 78 2.37 5.60 12.87
CA ARG A 78 1.28 6.50 13.26
C ARG A 78 1.63 7.19 14.55
N ASP A 79 1.22 8.45 14.68
CA ASP A 79 1.65 9.29 15.81
C ASP A 79 1.02 8.82 17.14
N ASN A 80 -0.20 8.28 17.09
CA ASN A 80 -0.97 7.91 18.28
C ASN A 80 -1.48 6.45 18.28
N ALA A 81 -1.00 5.60 17.37
CA ALA A 81 -1.46 4.21 17.30
C ALA A 81 -0.61 3.30 18.20
N LYS A 82 -1.27 2.41 18.95
CA LYS A 82 -0.61 1.26 19.61
C LYS A 82 -0.48 0.06 18.67
N VAL A 83 -1.40 -0.05 17.73
CA VAL A 83 -1.50 -1.10 16.71
C VAL A 83 -1.98 -0.43 15.44
N LEU A 84 -1.34 -0.71 14.31
CA LEU A 84 -1.86 -0.25 13.03
C LEU A 84 -3.13 -1.00 12.70
N ARG A 85 -4.12 -0.30 12.16
CA ARG A 85 -5.39 -0.84 11.70
C ARG A 85 -5.73 -0.27 10.34
N VAL A 86 -6.63 -0.92 9.62
CA VAL A 86 -7.18 -0.38 8.36
C VAL A 86 -8.46 0.42 8.66
N ASP A 87 -8.38 1.39 9.57
CA ASP A 87 -9.48 2.30 9.90
C ASP A 87 -9.28 3.69 9.29
N ALA A 88 -10.32 4.54 9.37
CA ALA A 88 -10.30 5.89 8.80
C ALA A 88 -9.14 6.76 9.29
N VAL A 89 -8.83 6.70 10.58
CA VAL A 89 -7.74 7.51 11.18
C VAL A 89 -6.39 7.06 10.64
N ASN A 90 -6.13 5.75 10.63
CA ASN A 90 -4.87 5.18 10.16
C ASN A 90 -4.69 5.38 8.65
N ILE A 91 -5.75 5.22 7.84
CA ILE A 91 -5.69 5.42 6.38
C ILE A 91 -5.41 6.88 6.06
N ARG A 92 -6.17 7.81 6.65
CA ARG A 92 -6.01 9.25 6.43
C ARG A 92 -4.60 9.72 6.76
N GLU A 93 -4.10 9.36 7.95
CA GLU A 93 -2.75 9.73 8.39
C GLU A 93 -1.66 9.12 7.48
N SER A 94 -1.85 7.87 7.02
CA SER A 94 -0.94 7.22 6.06
C SER A 94 -0.86 7.98 4.75
N VAL A 95 -2.01 8.31 4.17
CA VAL A 95 -2.12 9.01 2.89
C VAL A 95 -1.47 10.40 2.99
N GLU A 96 -1.79 11.16 4.03
CA GLU A 96 -1.22 12.50 4.23
C GLU A 96 0.30 12.46 4.39
N LYS A 97 0.82 11.50 5.17
CA LYS A 97 2.26 11.31 5.32
C LYS A 97 2.93 10.85 4.03
N SER A 98 2.31 9.95 3.26
CA SER A 98 2.82 9.49 1.97
C SER A 98 2.85 10.60 0.93
N LEU A 99 1.76 11.38 0.76
CA LEU A 99 1.71 12.52 -0.15
C LEU A 99 2.80 13.55 0.19
N LYS A 100 2.98 13.85 1.49
CA LYS A 100 4.04 14.73 1.96
C LYS A 100 5.44 14.22 1.62
N ARG A 101 5.71 12.93 1.86
CA ARG A 101 7.03 12.34 1.55
C ARG A 101 7.28 12.26 0.04
N LEU A 102 6.26 11.87 -0.74
CA LEU A 102 6.30 11.75 -2.20
C LEU A 102 6.30 13.11 -2.91
N ASN A 103 6.02 14.20 -2.19
CA ASN A 103 5.93 15.56 -2.69
C ASN A 103 4.99 15.67 -3.91
N THR A 104 3.79 15.13 -3.77
CA THR A 104 2.74 15.14 -4.79
C THR A 104 1.37 15.29 -4.14
N ASP A 105 0.40 15.83 -4.88
CA ASP A 105 -0.95 16.10 -4.36
C ASP A 105 -1.89 14.90 -4.48
N TYR A 106 -1.52 13.87 -5.25
CA TYR A 106 -2.34 12.69 -5.46
C TYR A 106 -1.54 11.39 -5.62
N ILE A 107 -2.18 10.29 -5.23
CA ILE A 107 -1.74 8.91 -5.46
C ILE A 107 -2.63 8.30 -6.54
N ASP A 108 -2.04 7.64 -7.54
CA ASP A 108 -2.83 7.00 -8.60
C ASP A 108 -3.49 5.72 -8.07
N LEU A 109 -2.78 4.94 -7.26
CA LEU A 109 -3.31 3.71 -6.67
C LEU A 109 -2.87 3.58 -5.21
N LEU A 110 -3.82 3.66 -4.27
CA LEU A 110 -3.58 3.32 -2.87
C LEU A 110 -3.95 1.86 -2.63
N GLN A 111 -3.05 1.08 -2.05
CA GLN A 111 -3.33 -0.31 -1.72
C GLN A 111 -3.31 -0.56 -0.22
N ILE A 112 -4.22 -1.40 0.27
CA ILE A 112 -4.05 -2.01 1.60
C ILE A 112 -2.89 -3.02 1.50
N HIS A 113 -1.78 -2.77 2.19
CA HIS A 113 -0.54 -3.55 2.04
C HIS A 113 -0.72 -5.01 2.50
N TRP A 114 -1.50 -5.23 3.55
CA TRP A 114 -1.97 -6.53 3.98
C TRP A 114 -3.25 -6.35 4.81
N PRO A 115 -4.05 -7.40 5.04
CA PRO A 115 -5.37 -7.22 5.65
C PRO A 115 -5.35 -6.81 7.13
N ASP A 116 -6.41 -6.14 7.58
CA ASP A 116 -6.64 -5.89 9.01
C ASP A 116 -6.92 -7.19 9.78
N ARG A 117 -7.74 -8.06 9.18
CA ARG A 117 -8.04 -9.38 9.74
C ARG A 117 -6.83 -10.30 9.70
N TYR A 118 -6.81 -11.31 10.55
CA TYR A 118 -5.83 -12.37 10.43
C TYR A 118 -6.03 -13.10 9.09
N VAL A 119 -4.95 -13.25 8.33
CA VAL A 119 -4.78 -14.19 7.23
C VAL A 119 -3.36 -14.75 7.34
N PRO A 120 -3.09 -15.98 6.85
CA PRO A 120 -1.73 -16.49 6.80
C PRO A 120 -0.90 -15.66 5.81
N LEU A 121 0.19 -15.07 6.29
CA LEU A 121 1.09 -14.19 5.53
C LEU A 121 2.54 -14.66 5.66
N PHE A 122 3.40 -14.14 4.78
CA PHE A 122 4.86 -14.20 4.93
C PHE A 122 5.44 -15.61 5.16
N GLY A 123 4.94 -16.58 4.41
CA GLY A 123 5.37 -17.98 4.47
C GLY A 123 4.39 -18.90 5.22
N GLU A 124 3.36 -18.35 5.87
CA GLU A 124 2.29 -19.17 6.43
C GLU A 124 1.31 -19.66 5.36
N TYR A 125 1.01 -20.96 5.53
CA TYR A 125 0.15 -21.84 4.77
C TYR A 125 -1.33 -21.56 4.69
N PHE A 126 -1.87 -21.75 5.88
CA PHE A 126 -3.19 -22.28 6.15
C PHE A 126 -3.76 -21.38 7.22
N TYR A 127 -5.06 -21.14 7.11
CA TYR A 127 -5.74 -20.32 8.09
C TYR A 127 -5.78 -21.04 9.43
N ASP A 128 -5.15 -20.45 10.43
CA ASP A 128 -5.21 -20.88 11.82
C ASP A 128 -6.32 -20.11 12.55
N SER A 129 -7.44 -20.79 12.83
CA SER A 129 -8.58 -20.16 13.52
C SER A 129 -8.26 -19.72 14.94
N SER A 130 -7.21 -20.25 15.57
CA SER A 130 -6.78 -19.82 16.91
C SER A 130 -6.18 -18.41 16.91
N LYS A 131 -5.72 -17.93 15.74
CA LYS A 131 -5.16 -16.58 15.54
C LYS A 131 -6.22 -15.56 15.10
N TRP A 132 -7.49 -15.96 15.06
CA TRP A 132 -8.59 -15.04 14.76
C TRP A 132 -8.59 -13.87 15.74
N ARG A 133 -8.86 -12.67 15.22
CA ARG A 133 -8.98 -11.45 16.02
C ARG A 133 -10.07 -10.54 15.42
N PRO A 134 -10.70 -9.67 16.23
CA PRO A 134 -11.60 -8.65 15.71
C PRO A 134 -10.90 -7.77 14.68
N SER A 135 -11.51 -7.60 13.51
CA SER A 135 -11.01 -6.75 12.45
C SER A 135 -11.95 -5.60 12.14
N ILE A 136 -11.43 -4.53 11.54
CA ILE A 136 -12.25 -3.47 10.98
C ILE A 136 -13.12 -4.09 9.87
N PRO A 137 -14.45 -3.92 9.88
CA PRO A 137 -15.32 -4.45 8.84
C PRO A 137 -14.93 -3.95 7.44
N PHE A 138 -15.08 -4.78 6.39
CA PHE A 138 -14.72 -4.41 5.02
C PHE A 138 -15.41 -3.13 4.55
N VAL A 139 -16.69 -2.94 4.92
CA VAL A 139 -17.45 -1.72 4.61
C VAL A 139 -16.81 -0.48 5.25
N GLU A 140 -16.34 -0.57 6.50
CA GLU A 140 -15.68 0.56 7.18
C GLU A 140 -14.31 0.85 6.56
N GLN A 141 -13.53 -0.19 6.23
CA GLN A 141 -12.27 -0.03 5.49
C GLN A 141 -12.52 0.66 4.14
N LEU A 142 -13.57 0.26 3.43
CA LEU A 142 -13.91 0.82 2.11
C LEU A 142 -14.44 2.25 2.20
N LYS A 143 -15.23 2.59 3.22
CA LYS A 143 -15.68 3.97 3.47
C LYS A 143 -14.49 4.89 3.76
N ALA A 144 -13.54 4.45 4.58
CA ALA A 144 -12.31 5.18 4.85
C ALA A 144 -11.47 5.42 3.58
N LEU A 145 -11.38 4.41 2.71
CA LEU A 145 -10.74 4.55 1.40
C LEU A 145 -11.52 5.49 0.47
N GLN A 146 -12.84 5.48 0.51
CA GLN A 146 -13.68 6.39 -0.27
C GLN A 146 -13.47 7.85 0.16
N GLU A 147 -13.34 8.13 1.46
CA GLU A 147 -13.08 9.50 1.95
C GLU A 147 -11.84 10.12 1.30
N VAL A 148 -10.73 9.37 1.20
CA VAL A 148 -9.50 9.88 0.56
C VAL A 148 -9.59 9.96 -0.97
N ILE A 149 -10.52 9.21 -1.58
CA ILE A 149 -10.87 9.39 -3.01
C ILE A 149 -11.66 10.68 -3.19
N ASP A 150 -12.68 10.91 -2.36
CA ASP A 150 -13.55 12.09 -2.42
C ASP A 150 -12.77 13.38 -2.14
N GLU A 151 -11.74 13.32 -1.29
CA GLU A 151 -10.78 14.40 -1.05
C GLU A 151 -9.82 14.63 -2.23
N GLY A 152 -9.86 13.83 -3.29
CA GLY A 152 -8.99 13.94 -4.47
C GLY A 152 -7.55 13.47 -4.25
N LYS A 153 -7.24 12.95 -3.05
CA LYS A 153 -5.89 12.48 -2.65
C LYS A 153 -5.52 11.15 -3.31
N VAL A 154 -6.51 10.33 -3.65
CA VAL A 154 -6.34 8.98 -4.23
C VAL A 154 -7.28 8.82 -5.43
N ARG A 155 -6.78 8.27 -6.54
CA ARG A 155 -7.61 8.00 -7.73
C ARG A 155 -8.25 6.62 -7.72
N TYR A 156 -7.46 5.60 -7.42
CA TYR A 156 -7.90 4.21 -7.38
C TYR A 156 -7.45 3.50 -6.12
N ILE A 157 -8.15 2.43 -5.76
CA ILE A 157 -7.85 1.61 -4.60
C ILE A 157 -7.62 0.15 -4.99
N GLY A 158 -6.75 -0.51 -4.25
CA GLY A 158 -6.43 -1.92 -4.43
C GLY A 158 -6.12 -2.61 -3.11
N VAL A 159 -5.84 -3.90 -3.19
CA VAL A 159 -5.46 -4.72 -2.04
C VAL A 159 -4.15 -5.45 -2.32
N SER A 160 -3.45 -5.84 -1.28
CA SER A 160 -2.23 -6.63 -1.36
C SER A 160 -2.25 -7.67 -0.25
N ASN A 161 -1.62 -8.81 -0.52
CA ASN A 161 -1.61 -9.97 0.35
C ASN A 161 -3.02 -10.41 0.80
N GLU A 162 -4.01 -10.22 -0.09
CA GLU A 162 -5.40 -10.55 0.19
C GLU A 162 -5.73 -11.98 -0.25
N THR A 163 -6.88 -12.50 0.18
CA THR A 163 -7.47 -13.77 -0.28
C THR A 163 -8.64 -13.53 -1.22
N SER A 164 -9.10 -14.56 -1.92
CA SER A 164 -10.32 -14.49 -2.73
C SER A 164 -11.53 -14.04 -1.91
N TYR A 165 -11.63 -14.49 -0.65
CA TYR A 165 -12.68 -14.07 0.27
C TYR A 165 -12.72 -12.55 0.46
N GLY A 166 -11.64 -11.89 0.89
CA GLY A 166 -11.73 -10.45 1.15
C GLY A 166 -11.79 -9.63 -0.12
N VAL A 167 -11.24 -10.09 -1.26
CA VAL A 167 -11.54 -9.47 -2.58
C VAL A 167 -13.04 -9.48 -2.84
N MET A 168 -13.71 -10.62 -2.67
CA MET A 168 -15.16 -10.72 -2.89
C MET A 168 -15.95 -9.89 -1.88
N GLU A 169 -15.51 -9.80 -0.63
CA GLU A 169 -16.14 -8.94 0.39
C GLU A 169 -15.99 -7.45 0.05
N PHE A 170 -14.83 -6.99 -0.43
CA PHE A 170 -14.66 -5.61 -0.90
C PHE A 170 -15.53 -5.32 -2.13
N VAL A 171 -15.60 -6.25 -3.09
CA VAL A 171 -16.46 -6.10 -4.27
C VAL A 171 -17.94 -6.08 -3.88
N HIS A 172 -18.35 -6.91 -2.92
CA HIS A 172 -19.70 -6.93 -2.38
C HIS A 172 -20.03 -5.63 -1.64
N ALA A 173 -19.17 -5.18 -0.74
CA ALA A 173 -19.32 -3.93 0.00
C ALA A 173 -19.45 -2.73 -0.95
N ALA A 174 -18.59 -2.64 -1.97
CA ALA A 174 -18.66 -1.59 -2.99
C ALA A 174 -20.02 -1.59 -3.71
N ARG A 175 -20.55 -2.77 -4.05
CA ARG A 175 -21.84 -2.91 -4.71
C ARG A 175 -23.01 -2.50 -3.82
N VAL A 176 -23.01 -2.92 -2.55
CA VAL A 176 -24.12 -2.67 -1.61
C VAL A 176 -24.16 -1.21 -1.18
N GLU A 177 -23.00 -0.64 -0.88
CA GLU A 177 -22.88 0.73 -0.36
C GLU A 177 -22.78 1.79 -1.46
N GLY A 178 -22.64 1.39 -2.73
CA GLY A 178 -22.45 2.32 -3.85
C GLY A 178 -21.09 3.02 -3.83
N LEU A 179 -20.06 2.36 -3.31
CA LEU A 179 -18.69 2.91 -3.16
C LEU A 179 -17.78 2.47 -4.32
N SER A 180 -16.60 3.09 -4.41
CA SER A 180 -15.57 2.72 -5.38
C SER A 180 -15.17 1.26 -5.25
N LYS A 181 -14.94 0.59 -6.38
CA LYS A 181 -14.46 -0.79 -6.42
C LYS A 181 -12.94 -0.84 -6.32
N ILE A 182 -12.42 -1.88 -5.67
CA ILE A 182 -11.00 -2.23 -5.81
C ILE A 182 -10.70 -2.62 -7.26
N VAL A 183 -9.57 -2.15 -7.81
CA VAL A 183 -9.20 -2.36 -9.22
C VAL A 183 -7.99 -3.29 -9.40
N SER A 184 -7.30 -3.62 -8.32
CA SER A 184 -6.10 -4.46 -8.36
C SER A 184 -5.94 -5.32 -7.10
N ILE A 185 -5.20 -6.41 -7.26
CA ILE A 185 -4.61 -7.18 -6.17
C ILE A 185 -3.10 -7.35 -6.44
N GLN A 186 -2.26 -7.01 -5.48
CA GLN A 186 -0.81 -7.21 -5.54
C GLN A 186 -0.39 -8.36 -4.61
N ASN A 187 -0.34 -9.58 -5.16
CA ASN A 187 0.03 -10.79 -4.42
C ASN A 187 1.31 -11.42 -4.96
N SER A 188 1.96 -12.23 -4.11
CA SER A 188 3.11 -13.03 -4.52
C SER A 188 2.68 -14.07 -5.54
N TYR A 189 3.34 -14.05 -6.70
CA TYR A 189 3.17 -15.04 -7.75
C TYR A 189 4.53 -15.31 -8.40
N SER A 190 4.90 -16.59 -8.47
CA SER A 190 6.12 -17.06 -9.11
C SER A 190 6.03 -18.56 -9.36
N LEU A 191 7.03 -19.14 -10.03
CA LEU A 191 7.12 -20.61 -10.19
C LEU A 191 7.08 -21.36 -8.85
N LEU A 192 7.54 -20.73 -7.76
CA LEU A 192 7.54 -21.30 -6.41
C LEU A 192 6.23 -21.05 -5.64
N VAL A 193 5.42 -20.09 -6.09
CA VAL A 193 4.21 -19.62 -5.41
C VAL A 193 3.09 -19.42 -6.43
N ARG A 194 2.27 -20.46 -6.63
CA ARG A 194 1.19 -20.52 -7.65
C ARG A 194 -0.22 -20.64 -7.04
N ARG A 195 -0.41 -20.09 -5.83
CA ARG A 195 -1.67 -20.22 -5.07
C ARG A 195 -2.84 -19.41 -5.63
N PHE A 196 -2.54 -18.46 -6.51
CA PHE A 196 -3.48 -17.52 -7.12
C PHE A 196 -3.76 -17.86 -8.59
N GLU A 197 -3.52 -19.12 -9.01
CA GLU A 197 -4.00 -19.66 -10.29
C GLU A 197 -5.42 -20.23 -10.19
#